data_AF-A0A927ECM4-F1
#
_entry.id   AF-A0A927ECM4-F1
#
_cell.length_a   1.000
_cell.length_b   1.000
_cell.length_c   1.000
_cell.angle_alpha   90.00
_cell.angle_beta   90.00
_cell.angle_gamma   90.00
#
_symmetry.space_group_name_H-M   'P 1'
#
loop_
_entity.id
_entity.type
_entity.pdbx_description
1 polymer ?
#
loop_
_entity_poly.entity_id
_entity_poly.type
_entity_poly.pdbx_seq_one_letter_code
_entity_poly.pdbx_strand_id
1 'polypeptide(L)'
;MTDCTNRRTPGGLRGGFTGNWVSGGDGRALRRRLMAVLRMAHRVLGLSRKGLGLGTLGIGGGLRSAGAISGLAALAVLTFSAQAQAQNAQWGGSATGGNAVAIGTGTQANGATSVALGANNSATGNASIAIGDSMSANGLNAIAIGVISGASGTNALAIGGNAQAVGEGASSIGVNSVARAGSAAFGLNARADGLESTAIGYVTRATGLRATALGHGATASGLDSFAQGNNAIASSQNAIAIGFQATATAINSVNLGNRTVAGGGALQESAIAIGTDVRASEVDATAIGRQSQATGTSATAMGRNASAWGNQSIALGLGAVAGVQANTALPNSIAVGTNAVSSGAASTAMGTAANATAAASTAVGNTAIASGQNASSFGSGANASGDNSFAAGVSANASGIASTALGIGAASSATNAIAVGVSASASGLNSIYLGSRTFGAGASAQSAIGIGTDVSASAANAVAVGLQCPSSDDLRLISGLRKGGSGSSGFKAMRLAGGAASVLSGWSGA
;
A
#
# COMPACT_ATOMS: atom_id res chain seq x y z
N MET A 1 -4.58 49.89 -15.91
CA MET A 1 -6.03 50.16 -15.84
C MET A 1 -6.66 49.11 -14.95
N THR A 2 -7.14 49.55 -13.77
CA THR A 2 -8.23 48.99 -12.94
C THR A 2 -8.20 47.48 -12.63
N ASP A 3 -7.72 47.00 -11.49
CA ASP A 3 -8.19 47.14 -10.09
C ASP A 3 -9.28 46.09 -9.68
N CYS A 4 -9.20 45.71 -8.40
CA CYS A 4 -10.18 45.00 -7.55
C CYS A 4 -10.11 43.47 -7.45
N THR A 5 -9.18 43.04 -6.60
CA THR A 5 -9.41 41.98 -5.60
C THR A 5 -10.29 42.53 -4.46
N ASN A 6 -11.50 42.02 -4.24
CA ASN A 6 -12.01 41.72 -2.88
C ASN A 6 -13.40 41.07 -2.85
N ARG A 7 -13.48 40.05 -1.98
CA ARG A 7 -14.57 39.62 -1.10
C ARG A 7 -15.91 40.39 -1.16
N ARG A 8 -17.00 39.62 -1.24
CA ARG A 8 -18.14 39.70 -0.30
C ARG A 8 -18.98 38.41 -0.34
N THR A 9 -19.26 37.89 0.85
CA THR A 9 -20.19 36.80 1.17
C THR A 9 -21.64 37.31 1.25
N PRO A 10 -22.62 36.40 1.16
CA PRO A 10 -23.77 36.39 2.07
C PRO A 10 -23.84 35.02 2.78
N GLY A 11 -23.83 34.93 4.11
CA GLY A 11 -25.03 35.04 4.95
C GLY A 11 -25.93 33.81 4.74
N GLY A 12 -26.18 32.89 5.67
CA GLY A 12 -25.84 32.75 7.08
C GLY A 12 -26.84 31.76 7.67
N LEU A 13 -26.40 30.73 8.39
CA LEU A 13 -27.24 29.99 9.34
C LEU A 13 -26.36 29.49 10.51
N ARG A 14 -26.87 29.81 11.70
CA ARG A 14 -26.42 29.48 13.05
C ARG A 14 -26.66 27.99 13.33
N GLY A 15 -25.99 27.29 14.26
CA GLY A 15 -25.06 27.73 15.28
C GLY A 15 -24.14 26.58 15.71
N GLY A 16 -22.86 26.90 15.89
CA GLY A 16 -21.85 26.03 16.47
C GLY A 16 -21.86 26.14 17.99
N PHE A 17 -21.94 24.98 18.63
CA PHE A 17 -21.87 24.78 20.07
C PHE A 17 -20.39 24.81 20.51
N THR A 18 -19.74 25.97 20.50
CA THR A 18 -18.48 26.26 21.24
C THR A 18 -18.00 27.67 20.91
N GLY A 19 -18.38 28.64 21.71
CA GLY A 19 -17.95 30.02 21.49
C GLY A 19 -18.52 30.98 22.51
N ASN A 20 -18.29 30.69 23.80
CA ASN A 20 -18.30 31.68 24.87
C ASN A 20 -17.96 30.99 26.19
N TRP A 21 -16.67 30.75 26.43
CA TRP A 21 -16.17 30.68 27.79
C TRP A 21 -15.07 31.72 27.94
N VAL A 22 -15.53 32.85 28.50
CA VAL A 22 -14.78 33.88 29.22
C VAL A 22 -14.01 34.89 28.36
N SER A 23 -14.75 35.95 27.99
CA SER A 23 -14.21 37.31 27.87
C SER A 23 -14.93 38.18 28.92
N GLY A 24 -14.19 39.08 29.55
CA GLY A 24 -14.46 39.69 30.85
C GLY A 24 -15.80 40.40 31.05
N GLY A 25 -16.23 40.49 32.31
CA GLY A 25 -17.37 41.30 32.76
C GLY A 25 -18.03 40.82 34.06
N ASP A 26 -17.67 41.46 35.17
CA ASP A 26 -18.34 41.60 36.47
C ASP A 26 -19.05 40.40 37.15
N GLY A 27 -18.51 40.02 38.31
CA GLY A 27 -18.84 38.85 39.14
C GLY A 27 -20.28 38.72 39.66
N ARG A 28 -21.19 39.65 39.37
CA ARG A 28 -22.62 39.50 39.72
C ARG A 28 -23.42 38.72 38.67
N ALA A 29 -23.10 38.88 37.38
CA ALA A 29 -23.78 38.14 36.31
C ALA A 29 -23.31 36.68 36.25
N LEU A 30 -22.01 36.44 36.50
CA LEU A 30 -21.42 35.11 36.57
C LEU A 30 -22.01 34.27 37.70
N ARG A 31 -22.17 34.85 38.91
CA ARG A 31 -22.80 34.17 40.06
C ARG A 31 -24.25 33.79 39.81
N ARG A 32 -25.02 34.63 39.12
CA ARG A 32 -26.43 34.32 38.81
C ARG A 32 -26.54 33.17 37.80
N ARG A 33 -25.66 33.13 36.80
CA ARG A 33 -25.61 32.05 35.80
C ARG A 33 -25.14 30.72 36.41
N LEU A 34 -24.09 30.75 37.25
CA LEU A 34 -23.62 29.57 37.99
C LEU A 34 -24.73 29.01 38.90
N MET A 35 -25.44 29.88 39.63
CA MET A 35 -26.53 29.48 40.53
C MET A 35 -27.79 29.00 39.78
N ALA A 36 -27.98 29.38 38.52
CA ALA A 36 -29.04 28.85 37.67
C ALA A 36 -28.69 27.44 37.15
N VAL A 37 -27.43 27.22 36.75
CA VAL A 37 -26.93 25.91 36.32
C VAL A 37 -26.93 24.92 37.48
N LEU A 38 -26.49 25.34 38.69
CA LEU A 38 -26.55 24.50 39.89
C LEU A 38 -27.99 24.16 40.30
N ARG A 39 -28.95 25.09 40.12
CA ARG A 39 -30.37 24.81 40.36
C ARG A 39 -30.97 23.83 39.36
N MET A 40 -30.53 23.83 38.10
CA MET A 40 -30.91 22.81 37.13
C MET A 40 -30.26 21.46 37.43
N ALA A 41 -28.97 21.45 37.81
CA ALA A 41 -28.25 20.23 38.18
C ALA A 41 -28.87 19.51 39.39
N HIS A 42 -29.32 20.27 40.40
CA HIS A 42 -30.05 19.70 41.55
C HIS A 42 -31.42 19.11 41.18
N ARG A 43 -32.06 19.56 40.09
CA ARG A 43 -33.34 19.02 39.62
C ARG A 43 -33.19 17.75 38.79
N VAL A 44 -32.03 17.58 38.13
CA VAL A 44 -31.70 16.39 37.32
C VAL A 44 -31.09 15.26 38.17
N LEU A 45 -30.49 15.59 39.33
CA LEU A 45 -29.85 14.62 40.25
C LEU A 45 -30.75 14.11 41.39
N GLY A 46 -32.04 14.48 41.43
CA GLY A 46 -33.02 13.85 42.33
C GLY A 46 -32.79 13.98 43.85
N LEU A 47 -31.86 14.83 44.31
CA LEU A 47 -31.56 14.99 45.74
C LEU A 47 -32.49 16.02 46.39
N SER A 48 -33.69 15.57 46.77
CA SER A 48 -34.56 16.28 47.72
C SER A 48 -34.06 16.04 49.15
N ARG A 49 -33.42 17.03 49.77
CA ARG A 49 -33.28 17.09 51.24
C ARG A 49 -34.45 17.86 51.83
N LYS A 50 -35.59 17.20 51.99
CA LYS A 50 -36.57 17.55 53.01
C LYS A 50 -36.60 16.41 54.01
N GLY A 51 -36.06 16.65 55.22
CA GLY A 51 -36.29 15.77 56.37
C GLY A 51 -35.13 14.86 56.80
N LEU A 52 -33.88 15.31 56.79
CA LEU A 52 -32.82 14.63 57.56
C LEU A 52 -32.34 15.55 58.68
N GLY A 53 -32.76 15.18 59.89
CA GLY A 53 -32.44 15.87 61.14
C GLY A 53 -30.95 15.87 61.46
N LEU A 54 -30.57 16.79 62.36
CA LEU A 54 -29.26 16.89 62.96
C LEU A 54 -28.88 15.55 63.63
N GLY A 55 -28.08 14.75 62.93
CA GLY A 55 -27.36 13.63 63.51
C GLY A 55 -26.09 14.14 64.17
N THR A 56 -26.08 14.12 65.50
CA THR A 56 -24.98 14.48 66.39
C THR A 56 -23.71 13.68 66.07
N LEU A 57 -22.60 14.38 65.84
CA LEU A 57 -21.25 13.82 65.79
C LEU A 57 -20.89 13.22 67.16
N GLY A 58 -20.65 11.92 67.19
CA GLY A 58 -20.11 11.22 68.34
C GLY A 58 -18.64 11.62 68.58
N ILE A 59 -18.43 12.43 69.61
CA ILE A 59 -17.15 12.60 70.30
C ILE A 59 -16.99 11.45 71.29
N GLY A 60 -16.03 10.57 71.05
CA GLY A 60 -15.59 9.58 72.02
C GLY A 60 -14.80 10.26 73.14
N GLY A 61 -15.30 10.19 74.36
CA GLY A 61 -14.60 10.60 75.58
C GLY A 61 -14.96 9.64 76.69
N GLY A 62 -14.00 8.82 77.11
CA GLY A 62 -14.20 7.83 78.16
C GLY A 62 -14.43 8.46 79.53
N LEU A 63 -15.14 7.73 80.40
CA LEU A 63 -15.06 7.96 81.83
C LEU A 63 -15.06 6.64 82.59
N ARG A 64 -14.07 6.55 83.48
CA ARG A 64 -13.84 5.46 84.41
C ARG A 64 -14.85 5.53 85.56
N SER A 65 -15.01 4.36 86.19
CA SER A 65 -15.14 4.12 87.63
C SER A 65 -16.52 3.86 88.23
N ALA A 66 -16.52 2.73 88.96
CA ALA A 66 -17.06 2.47 90.29
C ALA A 66 -18.51 1.97 90.42
N GLY A 67 -18.63 0.87 91.19
CA GLY A 67 -19.71 0.71 92.16
C GLY A 67 -20.66 -0.45 91.91
N ALA A 68 -20.33 -1.61 92.48
CA ALA A 68 -21.20 -2.77 92.61
C ALA A 68 -22.42 -2.50 93.52
N ILE A 69 -23.60 -3.05 93.20
CA ILE A 69 -24.56 -3.57 94.19
C ILE A 69 -25.40 -4.71 93.58
N SER A 70 -25.62 -5.73 94.41
CA SER A 70 -26.27 -7.03 94.30
C SER A 70 -27.78 -7.07 94.00
N GLY A 71 -28.21 -8.10 93.27
CA GLY A 71 -29.29 -9.04 93.64
C GLY A 71 -30.77 -8.62 93.62
N LEU A 72 -31.60 -9.58 93.19
CA LEU A 72 -33.02 -9.84 93.55
C LEU A 72 -34.13 -9.55 92.50
N ALA A 73 -34.68 -10.66 91.99
CA ALA A 73 -36.06 -11.00 91.59
C ALA A 73 -37.03 -9.95 90.98
N ALA A 74 -37.42 -10.26 89.73
CA ALA A 74 -38.74 -10.13 89.09
C ALA A 74 -39.80 -9.17 89.67
N LEU A 75 -40.12 -8.12 88.91
CA LEU A 75 -41.49 -7.60 88.81
C LEU A 75 -41.75 -6.94 87.45
N ALA A 76 -42.82 -7.37 86.80
CA ALA A 76 -43.23 -6.97 85.46
C ALA A 76 -43.58 -5.48 85.35
N VAL A 77 -43.02 -4.80 84.35
CA VAL A 77 -43.64 -3.63 83.73
C VAL A 77 -43.67 -3.88 82.23
N LEU A 78 -44.89 -4.07 81.72
CA LEU A 78 -45.22 -4.10 80.31
C LEU A 78 -44.98 -2.71 79.72
N THR A 79 -43.82 -2.51 79.10
CA THR A 79 -43.69 -1.52 78.02
C THR A 79 -43.40 -2.29 76.75
N PHE A 80 -44.40 -2.31 75.87
CA PHE A 80 -44.20 -2.60 74.46
C PHE A 80 -43.22 -1.58 73.89
N SER A 81 -41.94 -1.92 73.90
CA SER A 81 -41.05 -1.53 72.82
C SER A 81 -40.75 -2.82 72.10
N ALA A 82 -41.43 -3.03 70.96
CA ALA A 82 -40.94 -3.93 69.93
C ALA A 82 -39.42 -3.79 69.91
N GLN A 83 -38.72 -4.91 70.05
CA GLN A 83 -37.28 -4.93 69.80
C GLN A 83 -37.12 -4.29 68.43
N ALA A 84 -36.70 -3.03 68.41
CA ALA A 84 -36.13 -2.43 67.23
C ALA A 84 -34.93 -3.32 66.99
N GLN A 85 -35.13 -4.33 66.13
CA GLN A 85 -34.06 -5.01 65.45
C GLN A 85 -33.13 -3.87 65.06
N ALA A 86 -31.95 -3.83 65.69
CA ALA A 86 -30.89 -3.00 65.20
C ALA A 86 -30.56 -3.57 63.82
N GLN A 87 -31.28 -3.11 62.80
CA GLN A 87 -30.91 -3.17 61.40
C GLN A 87 -29.72 -2.21 61.24
N ASN A 88 -28.64 -2.46 61.98
CA ASN A 88 -27.34 -1.96 61.62
C ASN A 88 -26.87 -2.90 60.51
N ALA A 89 -27.49 -2.74 59.32
CA ALA A 89 -27.08 -3.45 58.13
C ALA A 89 -25.56 -3.27 58.01
N GLN A 90 -24.86 -4.38 57.87
CA GLN A 90 -23.41 -4.45 57.82
C GLN A 90 -22.89 -3.68 56.59
N TRP A 91 -22.70 -2.37 56.72
CA TRP A 91 -22.04 -1.54 55.70
C TRP A 91 -20.51 -1.68 55.71
N GLY A 92 -19.98 -2.59 56.53
CA GLY A 92 -18.55 -2.79 56.72
C GLY A 92 -17.98 -3.74 55.67
N GLY A 93 -17.10 -3.22 54.81
CA GLY A 93 -16.14 -4.04 54.09
C GLY A 93 -15.10 -4.61 55.06
N SER A 94 -14.47 -5.72 54.70
CA SER A 94 -13.34 -6.30 55.45
C SER A 94 -12.03 -5.69 54.94
N ALA A 95 -11.33 -4.91 55.76
CA ALA A 95 -10.00 -4.38 55.46
C ALA A 95 -8.97 -5.06 56.37
N THR A 96 -8.33 -6.13 55.88
CA THR A 96 -7.34 -6.91 56.66
C THR A 96 -5.90 -6.57 56.29
N GLY A 97 -5.67 -5.94 55.13
CA GLY A 97 -4.36 -5.46 54.73
C GLY A 97 -3.92 -4.23 55.54
N GLY A 98 -2.61 -4.10 55.79
CA GLY A 98 -2.05 -2.89 56.42
C GLY A 98 -2.38 -1.65 55.59
N ASN A 99 -2.96 -0.62 56.20
CA ASN A 99 -3.40 0.63 55.54
C ASN A 99 -4.44 0.43 54.43
N ALA A 100 -5.20 -0.68 54.45
CA ALA A 100 -6.24 -0.94 53.46
C ALA A 100 -7.53 -0.14 53.73
N VAL A 101 -8.30 0.11 52.68
CA VAL A 101 -9.61 0.78 52.74
C VAL A 101 -10.65 -0.17 52.15
N ALA A 102 -11.65 -0.56 52.94
CA ALA A 102 -12.80 -1.32 52.45
C ALA A 102 -14.10 -0.59 52.81
N ILE A 103 -14.86 -0.18 51.79
CA ILE A 103 -16.10 0.57 51.95
C ILE A 103 -17.21 -0.11 51.15
N GLY A 104 -18.24 -0.57 51.87
CA GLY A 104 -19.45 -1.16 51.32
C GLY A 104 -19.58 -2.67 51.56
N THR A 105 -20.73 -3.22 51.21
CA THR A 105 -21.17 -4.55 51.65
C THR A 105 -20.39 -5.66 50.95
N GLY A 106 -19.79 -6.57 51.72
CA GLY A 106 -19.10 -7.75 51.18
C GLY A 106 -17.77 -7.46 50.46
N THR A 107 -17.30 -6.22 50.45
CA THR A 107 -15.99 -5.89 49.87
C THR A 107 -14.85 -6.35 50.78
N GLN A 108 -13.75 -6.84 50.20
CA GLN A 108 -12.56 -7.35 50.88
C GLN A 108 -11.32 -6.62 50.36
N ALA A 109 -10.63 -5.89 51.22
CA ALA A 109 -9.34 -5.24 50.96
C ALA A 109 -8.26 -5.94 51.80
N ASN A 110 -7.68 -7.01 51.26
CA ASN A 110 -6.74 -7.89 51.97
C ASN A 110 -5.28 -7.61 51.62
N GLY A 111 -5.00 -6.90 50.52
CA GLY A 111 -3.64 -6.47 50.18
C GLY A 111 -3.18 -5.28 51.02
N ALA A 112 -1.88 -5.18 51.32
CA ALA A 112 -1.35 -3.98 51.96
C ALA A 112 -1.59 -2.75 51.08
N THR A 113 -2.03 -1.62 51.63
CA THR A 113 -2.38 -0.37 50.92
C THR A 113 -3.46 -0.53 49.83
N SER A 114 -4.27 -1.58 49.90
CA SER A 114 -5.33 -1.83 48.92
C SER A 114 -6.59 -1.00 49.18
N VAL A 115 -7.39 -0.78 48.13
CA VAL A 115 -8.67 -0.05 48.18
C VAL A 115 -9.76 -0.90 47.56
N ALA A 116 -10.82 -1.20 48.31
CA ALA A 116 -12.05 -1.81 47.82
C ALA A 116 -13.24 -0.90 48.12
N LEU A 117 -13.98 -0.47 47.10
CA LEU A 117 -15.12 0.44 47.23
C LEU A 117 -16.32 -0.05 46.42
N GLY A 118 -17.46 -0.29 47.07
CA GLY A 118 -18.72 -0.69 46.44
C GLY A 118 -19.32 -1.97 47.04
N ALA A 119 -19.64 -2.98 46.23
CA ALA A 119 -20.25 -4.22 46.73
C ALA A 119 -19.51 -5.46 46.19
N ASN A 120 -19.27 -6.45 47.06
CA ASN A 120 -18.68 -7.75 46.70
C ASN A 120 -17.33 -7.68 45.96
N ASN A 121 -16.54 -6.63 46.18
CA ASN A 121 -15.22 -6.46 45.55
C ASN A 121 -14.12 -7.22 46.30
N SER A 122 -13.16 -7.77 45.57
CA SER A 122 -11.97 -8.43 46.10
C SER A 122 -10.71 -7.69 45.65
N ALA A 123 -10.05 -6.97 46.57
CA ALA A 123 -8.76 -6.31 46.38
C ALA A 123 -7.69 -7.02 47.23
N THR A 124 -7.14 -8.12 46.72
CA THR A 124 -6.20 -8.97 47.47
C THR A 124 -4.74 -8.72 47.13
N GLY A 125 -4.47 -8.06 45.99
CA GLY A 125 -3.11 -7.66 45.65
C GLY A 125 -2.63 -6.48 46.48
N ASN A 126 -1.34 -6.44 46.82
CA ASN A 126 -0.76 -5.26 47.48
C ASN A 126 -0.87 -4.03 46.55
N ALA A 127 -1.23 -2.88 47.11
CA ALA A 127 -1.53 -1.63 46.40
C ALA A 127 -2.59 -1.78 45.29
N SER A 128 -3.48 -2.78 45.39
CA SER A 128 -4.55 -2.99 44.42
C SER A 128 -5.74 -2.07 44.67
N ILE A 129 -6.49 -1.77 43.61
CA ILE A 129 -7.67 -0.90 43.66
C ILE A 129 -8.85 -1.63 42.99
N ALA A 130 -9.93 -1.86 43.71
CA ALA A 130 -11.17 -2.44 43.20
C ALA A 130 -12.36 -1.50 43.48
N ILE A 131 -12.95 -0.93 42.44
CA ILE A 131 -14.05 0.05 42.58
C ILE A 131 -15.24 -0.38 41.72
N GLY A 132 -16.40 -0.61 42.35
CA GLY A 132 -17.64 -0.97 41.67
C GLY A 132 -18.38 -2.15 42.29
N ASP A 133 -18.89 -3.06 41.47
CA ASP A 133 -19.63 -4.25 41.91
C ASP A 133 -18.98 -5.55 41.42
N SER A 134 -18.79 -6.51 42.32
CA SER A 134 -18.29 -7.86 42.02
C SER A 134 -16.91 -7.88 41.34
N MET A 135 -16.03 -6.96 41.74
CA MET A 135 -14.70 -6.76 41.13
C MET A 135 -13.63 -7.72 41.68
N SER A 136 -12.60 -8.00 40.90
CA SER A 136 -11.49 -8.88 41.28
C SER A 136 -10.12 -8.26 40.93
N ALA A 137 -9.53 -7.48 41.83
CA ALA A 137 -8.20 -6.88 41.71
C ALA A 137 -7.18 -7.66 42.57
N ASN A 138 -6.68 -8.78 42.06
CA ASN A 138 -5.86 -9.72 42.84
C ASN A 138 -4.35 -9.65 42.51
N GLY A 139 -3.97 -8.98 41.43
CA GLY A 139 -2.57 -8.77 41.09
C GLY A 139 -1.91 -7.67 41.94
N LEU A 140 -0.59 -7.77 42.14
CA LEU A 140 0.20 -6.68 42.74
C LEU A 140 0.04 -5.40 41.90
N ASN A 141 -0.26 -4.26 42.53
CA ASN A 141 -0.53 -2.97 41.87
C ASN A 141 -1.69 -3.00 40.86
N ALA A 142 -2.58 -4.01 40.92
CA ALA A 142 -3.66 -4.17 39.95
C ALA A 142 -4.81 -3.18 40.21
N ILE A 143 -5.41 -2.67 39.14
CA ILE A 143 -6.53 -1.74 39.22
C ILE A 143 -7.70 -2.35 38.45
N ALA A 144 -8.85 -2.50 39.11
CA ALA A 144 -10.09 -2.96 38.52
C ALA A 144 -11.21 -1.94 38.83
N ILE A 145 -11.89 -1.43 37.80
CA ILE A 145 -13.00 -0.47 37.95
C ILE A 145 -14.18 -0.86 37.06
N GLY A 146 -15.39 -1.02 37.61
CA GLY A 146 -16.59 -1.29 36.83
C GLY A 146 -17.55 -2.30 37.48
N VAL A 147 -18.04 -3.25 36.68
CA VAL A 147 -18.93 -4.32 37.15
C VAL A 147 -18.36 -5.64 36.65
N ILE A 148 -18.06 -6.58 37.55
CA ILE A 148 -17.53 -7.92 37.21
C ILE A 148 -16.17 -7.86 36.49
N SER A 149 -15.42 -6.76 36.61
CA SER A 149 -14.09 -6.66 35.99
C SER A 149 -13.01 -7.32 36.86
N GLY A 150 -12.03 -7.95 36.20
CA GLY A 150 -10.96 -8.70 36.83
C GLY A 150 -9.57 -8.25 36.35
N ALA A 151 -8.72 -7.82 37.29
CA ALA A 151 -7.31 -7.52 37.09
C ALA A 151 -6.48 -8.48 37.97
N SER A 152 -6.05 -9.61 37.39
CA SER A 152 -5.31 -10.66 38.11
C SER A 152 -3.80 -10.60 37.91
N GLY A 153 -3.32 -9.93 36.86
CA GLY A 153 -1.90 -9.79 36.61
C GLY A 153 -1.24 -8.71 37.46
N THR A 154 0.07 -8.86 37.70
CA THR A 154 0.90 -7.79 38.28
C THR A 154 0.87 -6.55 37.39
N ASN A 155 0.66 -5.37 37.96
CA ASN A 155 0.49 -4.09 37.27
C ASN A 155 -0.65 -4.09 36.22
N ALA A 156 -1.64 -4.97 36.36
CA ALA A 156 -2.76 -5.06 35.42
C ALA A 156 -3.80 -3.95 35.64
N LEU A 157 -4.40 -3.48 34.55
CA LEU A 157 -5.48 -2.50 34.55
C LEU A 157 -6.72 -3.08 33.86
N ALA A 158 -7.84 -3.14 34.56
CA ALA A 158 -9.13 -3.57 34.01
C ALA A 158 -10.20 -2.50 34.28
N ILE A 159 -10.79 -1.93 33.24
CA ILE A 159 -11.84 -0.90 33.35
C ILE A 159 -13.01 -1.24 32.44
N GLY A 160 -14.20 -1.44 33.00
CA GLY A 160 -15.42 -1.71 32.24
C GLY A 160 -16.24 -2.87 32.79
N GLY A 161 -17.36 -3.18 32.15
CA GLY A 161 -18.18 -4.34 32.48
C GLY A 161 -17.52 -5.63 32.00
N ASN A 162 -17.16 -6.55 32.89
CA ASN A 162 -16.49 -7.81 32.54
C ASN A 162 -15.17 -7.59 31.74
N ALA A 163 -14.44 -6.50 32.01
CA ALA A 163 -13.08 -6.30 31.49
C ALA A 163 -12.10 -7.22 32.23
N GLN A 164 -11.32 -8.00 31.50
CA GLN A 164 -10.35 -8.95 32.05
C GLN A 164 -8.91 -8.61 31.64
N ALA A 165 -8.07 -8.28 32.62
CA ALA A 165 -6.63 -8.08 32.45
C ALA A 165 -5.90 -9.18 33.23
N VAL A 166 -5.56 -10.27 32.52
CA VAL A 166 -5.23 -11.55 33.15
C VAL A 166 -3.73 -11.73 33.39
N GLY A 167 -2.89 -11.15 32.52
CA GLY A 167 -1.43 -11.29 32.59
C GLY A 167 -0.71 -10.06 33.15
N GLU A 168 0.59 -10.22 33.42
CA GLU A 168 1.46 -9.12 33.87
C GLU A 168 1.45 -7.96 32.87
N GLY A 169 1.32 -6.72 33.37
CA GLY A 169 1.28 -5.50 32.57
C GLY A 169 0.06 -5.38 31.63
N ALA A 170 -0.93 -6.27 31.73
CA ALA A 170 -2.09 -6.27 30.85
C ALA A 170 -2.99 -5.05 31.08
N SER A 171 -3.46 -4.43 30.00
CA SER A 171 -4.44 -3.33 30.06
C SER A 171 -5.70 -3.69 29.29
N SER A 172 -6.83 -3.77 29.96
CA SER A 172 -8.13 -4.12 29.39
C SER A 172 -9.14 -3.01 29.72
N ILE A 173 -9.56 -2.24 28.72
CA ILE A 173 -10.52 -1.14 28.90
C ILE A 173 -11.66 -1.34 27.91
N GLY A 174 -12.87 -1.57 28.41
CA GLY A 174 -14.05 -1.81 27.59
C GLY A 174 -14.95 -2.87 28.21
N VAL A 175 -16.16 -2.99 27.67
CA VAL A 175 -17.06 -4.07 28.08
C VAL A 175 -16.63 -5.37 27.39
N ASN A 176 -16.50 -6.46 28.15
CA ASN A 176 -16.03 -7.76 27.68
C ASN A 176 -14.64 -7.74 27.01
N SER A 177 -13.80 -6.76 27.30
CA SER A 177 -12.43 -6.72 26.77
C SER A 177 -11.55 -7.74 27.50
N VAL A 178 -10.58 -8.33 26.81
CA VAL A 178 -9.65 -9.32 27.38
C VAL A 178 -8.23 -9.01 26.94
N ALA A 179 -7.31 -8.89 27.91
CA ALA A 179 -5.87 -8.71 27.69
C ALA A 179 -5.06 -9.77 28.46
N ARG A 180 -4.13 -10.45 27.77
CA ARG A 180 -3.09 -11.34 28.32
C ARG A 180 -1.80 -10.57 28.69
N ALA A 181 -0.73 -11.29 29.03
CA ALA A 181 0.52 -10.70 29.48
C ALA A 181 1.15 -9.75 28.43
N GLY A 182 1.57 -8.57 28.90
CA GLY A 182 2.14 -7.50 28.09
C GLY A 182 1.20 -6.88 27.05
N SER A 183 -0.09 -7.26 27.06
CA SER A 183 -1.02 -6.94 25.99
C SER A 183 -1.98 -5.82 26.36
N ALA A 184 -2.59 -5.20 25.35
CA ALA A 184 -3.53 -4.11 25.53
C ALA A 184 -4.80 -4.30 24.70
N ALA A 185 -5.96 -4.31 25.36
CA ALA A 185 -7.28 -4.43 24.75
C ALA A 185 -8.13 -3.20 25.08
N PHE A 186 -8.49 -2.42 24.07
CA PHE A 186 -9.26 -1.18 24.22
C PHE A 186 -10.52 -1.22 23.33
N GLY A 187 -11.70 -1.30 23.93
CA GLY A 187 -13.00 -1.26 23.24
C GLY A 187 -13.94 -2.43 23.58
N LEU A 188 -15.17 -2.35 23.10
CA LEU A 188 -16.21 -3.36 23.34
C LEU A 188 -15.86 -4.66 22.60
N ASN A 189 -15.76 -5.76 23.36
CA ASN A 189 -15.32 -7.07 22.88
C ASN A 189 -13.93 -7.06 22.22
N ALA A 190 -13.05 -6.12 22.57
CA ALA A 190 -11.66 -6.13 22.12
C ALA A 190 -10.87 -7.26 22.82
N ARG A 191 -10.22 -8.12 22.06
CA ARG A 191 -9.46 -9.28 22.58
C ARG A 191 -8.00 -9.23 22.13
N ALA A 192 -7.10 -8.96 23.06
CA ALA A 192 -5.67 -9.11 22.92
C ALA A 192 -5.25 -10.45 23.57
N ASP A 193 -5.52 -11.54 22.85
CA ASP A 193 -5.27 -12.91 23.30
C ASP A 193 -3.79 -13.32 23.08
N GLY A 194 -3.06 -12.67 22.18
CA GLY A 194 -1.62 -12.89 22.00
C GLY A 194 -0.79 -12.28 23.13
N LEU A 195 0.37 -12.86 23.44
CA LEU A 195 1.36 -12.21 24.31
C LEU A 195 1.85 -10.93 23.62
N GLU A 196 2.02 -9.85 24.38
CA GLU A 196 2.48 -8.54 23.87
C GLU A 196 1.62 -7.99 22.71
N SER A 197 0.38 -8.45 22.59
CA SER A 197 -0.50 -8.07 21.49
C SER A 197 -1.30 -6.79 21.80
N THR A 198 -1.81 -6.13 20.77
CA THR A 198 -2.64 -4.93 20.91
C THR A 198 -3.93 -5.09 20.11
N ALA A 199 -5.09 -4.92 20.75
CA ALA A 199 -6.40 -4.96 20.13
C ALA A 199 -7.19 -3.68 20.45
N ILE A 200 -7.54 -2.87 19.45
CA ILE A 200 -8.24 -1.59 19.65
C ILE A 200 -9.44 -1.47 18.73
N GLY A 201 -10.64 -1.39 19.32
CA GLY A 201 -11.89 -1.11 18.61
C GLY A 201 -13.03 -2.04 19.00
N TYR A 202 -13.97 -2.24 18.07
CA TYR A 202 -15.17 -3.07 18.31
C TYR A 202 -14.94 -4.46 17.73
N VAL A 203 -15.04 -5.49 18.58
CA VAL A 203 -14.89 -6.90 18.18
C VAL A 203 -13.54 -7.15 17.49
N THR A 204 -12.49 -6.44 17.89
CA THR A 204 -11.12 -6.66 17.38
C THR A 204 -10.48 -7.86 18.07
N ARG A 205 -9.65 -8.60 17.34
CA ARG A 205 -8.99 -9.78 17.88
C ARG A 205 -7.51 -9.87 17.43
N ALA A 206 -6.61 -9.68 18.37
CA ALA A 206 -5.18 -9.93 18.18
C ALA A 206 -4.81 -11.23 18.92
N THR A 207 -4.69 -12.36 18.20
CA THR A 207 -4.35 -13.66 18.80
C THR A 207 -2.90 -14.07 18.61
N GLY A 208 -2.18 -13.47 17.66
CA GLY A 208 -0.77 -13.76 17.42
C GLY A 208 0.15 -13.10 18.45
N LEU A 209 1.34 -13.67 18.66
CA LEU A 209 2.41 -13.04 19.45
C LEU A 209 2.79 -11.70 18.82
N ARG A 210 2.84 -10.62 19.62
CA ARG A 210 3.15 -9.24 19.18
C ARG A 210 2.24 -8.73 18.05
N ALA A 211 1.07 -9.36 17.86
CA ALA A 211 0.12 -8.98 16.82
C ALA A 211 -0.64 -7.70 17.20
N THR A 212 -0.99 -6.89 16.20
CA THR A 212 -1.74 -5.65 16.39
C THR A 212 -3.00 -5.64 15.52
N ALA A 213 -4.17 -5.50 16.15
CA ALA A 213 -5.48 -5.43 15.49
C ALA A 213 -6.20 -4.12 15.83
N LEU A 214 -6.54 -3.31 14.83
CA LEU A 214 -7.14 -1.97 15.02
C LEU A 214 -8.38 -1.80 14.12
N GLY A 215 -9.56 -1.52 14.68
CA GLY A 215 -10.76 -1.18 13.89
C GLY A 215 -12.04 -1.91 14.30
N HIS A 216 -12.91 -2.20 13.35
CA HIS A 216 -14.16 -2.94 13.58
C HIS A 216 -14.00 -4.36 13.03
N GLY A 217 -13.97 -5.38 13.88
CA GLY A 217 -13.80 -6.77 13.43
C GLY A 217 -12.41 -7.10 12.86
N ALA A 218 -11.41 -6.22 13.05
CA ALA A 218 -10.04 -6.48 12.62
C ALA A 218 -9.46 -7.69 13.37
N THR A 219 -8.83 -8.62 12.64
CA THR A 219 -8.25 -9.85 13.18
C THR A 219 -6.78 -9.98 12.77
N ALA A 220 -5.88 -9.97 13.75
CA ALA A 220 -4.45 -10.22 13.58
C ALA A 220 -4.07 -11.51 14.32
N SER A 221 -3.94 -12.63 13.59
CA SER A 221 -3.68 -13.96 14.18
C SER A 221 -2.27 -14.49 13.91
N GLY A 222 -1.53 -13.91 12.99
CA GLY A 222 -0.15 -14.27 12.71
C GLY A 222 0.84 -13.69 13.73
N LEU A 223 2.00 -14.33 13.85
CA LEU A 223 3.15 -13.78 14.59
C LEU A 223 3.59 -12.46 13.96
N ASP A 224 3.76 -11.40 14.75
CA ASP A 224 4.14 -10.06 14.23
C ASP A 224 3.18 -9.50 13.17
N SER A 225 1.93 -9.96 13.16
CA SER A 225 0.94 -9.53 12.17
C SER A 225 0.30 -8.19 12.54
N PHE A 226 -0.09 -7.42 11.52
CA PHE A 226 -0.74 -6.12 11.68
C PHE A 226 -2.03 -6.08 10.85
N ALA A 227 -3.18 -5.95 11.52
CA ALA A 227 -4.49 -5.79 10.87
C ALA A 227 -5.13 -4.45 11.26
N GLN A 228 -5.40 -3.58 10.29
CA GLN A 228 -6.07 -2.30 10.52
C GLN A 228 -7.24 -2.12 9.56
N GLY A 229 -8.43 -1.80 10.06
CA GLY A 229 -9.60 -1.47 9.26
C GLY A 229 -10.85 -2.24 9.65
N ASN A 230 -11.91 -2.11 8.85
CA ASN A 230 -13.15 -2.85 9.06
C ASN A 230 -13.02 -4.23 8.40
N ASN A 231 -13.07 -5.28 9.22
CA ASN A 231 -12.89 -6.68 8.85
C ASN A 231 -11.55 -6.96 8.13
N ALA A 232 -10.48 -6.26 8.49
CA ALA A 232 -9.13 -6.56 8.01
C ALA A 232 -8.62 -7.86 8.67
N ILE A 233 -7.97 -8.73 7.90
CA ILE A 233 -7.48 -10.05 8.36
C ILE A 233 -6.00 -10.19 8.00
N ALA A 234 -5.14 -10.32 9.01
CA ALA A 234 -3.73 -10.67 8.87
C ALA A 234 -3.46 -11.98 9.63
N SER A 235 -3.34 -13.11 8.92
CA SER A 235 -3.39 -14.44 9.57
C SER A 235 -2.07 -15.19 9.67
N SER A 236 -1.02 -14.70 9.00
CA SER A 236 0.29 -15.36 8.91
C SER A 236 1.41 -14.47 9.41
N GLN A 237 2.62 -15.05 9.57
CA GLN A 237 3.77 -14.34 10.10
C GLN A 237 4.12 -13.09 9.26
N ASN A 238 4.37 -11.97 9.93
CA ASN A 238 4.70 -10.67 9.32
C ASN A 238 3.64 -10.16 8.32
N ALA A 239 2.42 -10.72 8.33
CA ALA A 239 1.37 -10.31 7.41
C ALA A 239 0.82 -8.93 7.81
N ILE A 240 0.64 -8.05 6.82
CA ILE A 240 0.11 -6.70 7.02
C ILE A 240 -1.16 -6.56 6.19
N ALA A 241 -2.31 -6.34 6.84
CA ALA A 241 -3.58 -6.08 6.20
C ALA A 241 -4.15 -4.73 6.66
N ILE A 242 -4.29 -3.78 5.75
CA ILE A 242 -4.75 -2.43 6.07
C ILE A 242 -5.85 -2.01 5.09
N GLY A 243 -7.06 -1.76 5.59
CA GLY A 243 -8.21 -1.27 4.81
C GLY A 243 -9.50 -2.05 5.04
N PHE A 244 -10.52 -1.73 4.24
CA PHE A 244 -11.83 -2.41 4.30
C PHE A 244 -11.72 -3.79 3.65
N GLN A 245 -11.92 -4.84 4.46
CA GLN A 245 -11.82 -6.24 4.05
C GLN A 245 -10.45 -6.63 3.45
N ALA A 246 -9.38 -5.90 3.80
CA ALA A 246 -8.02 -6.27 3.44
C ALA A 246 -7.67 -7.64 4.02
N THR A 247 -7.06 -8.51 3.22
CA THR A 247 -6.75 -9.90 3.60
C THR A 247 -5.31 -10.22 3.22
N ALA A 248 -4.49 -10.52 4.22
CA ALA A 248 -3.09 -10.92 4.09
C ALA A 248 -2.91 -12.25 4.83
N THR A 249 -2.99 -13.36 4.09
CA THR A 249 -3.06 -14.72 4.66
C THR A 249 -1.79 -15.52 4.48
N ALA A 250 -0.80 -15.00 3.77
CA ALA A 250 0.48 -15.65 3.54
C ALA A 250 1.62 -15.00 4.34
N ILE A 251 2.74 -15.71 4.50
CA ILE A 251 3.92 -15.21 5.21
C ILE A 251 4.49 -14.00 4.47
N ASN A 252 4.88 -12.96 5.21
CA ASN A 252 5.42 -11.70 4.68
C ASN A 252 4.51 -10.97 3.67
N SER A 253 3.22 -11.34 3.59
CA SER A 253 2.29 -10.72 2.63
C SER A 253 1.81 -9.34 3.11
N VAL A 254 1.72 -8.39 2.19
CA VAL A 254 1.27 -7.02 2.46
C VAL A 254 0.07 -6.70 1.58
N ASN A 255 -1.07 -6.41 2.20
CA ASN A 255 -2.29 -5.98 1.52
C ASN A 255 -2.77 -4.64 2.10
N LEU A 256 -2.58 -3.56 1.35
CA LEU A 256 -2.96 -2.20 1.73
C LEU A 256 -4.00 -1.66 0.74
N GLY A 257 -5.26 -1.61 1.16
CA GLY A 257 -6.36 -1.07 0.37
C GLY A 257 -7.70 -1.73 0.67
N ASN A 258 -8.71 -1.39 -0.12
CA ASN A 258 -10.03 -2.03 -0.02
C ASN A 258 -10.17 -3.14 -1.07
N ARG A 259 -10.76 -4.24 -0.64
CA ARG A 259 -11.14 -5.35 -1.50
C ARG A 259 -12.64 -5.25 -1.81
N THR A 260 -13.00 -4.94 -3.06
CA THR A 260 -14.40 -4.99 -3.51
C THR A 260 -14.72 -6.27 -4.27
N VAL A 261 -13.70 -6.97 -4.78
CA VAL A 261 -13.83 -8.25 -5.51
C VAL A 261 -13.21 -9.42 -4.73
N ALA A 262 -13.84 -10.59 -4.77
CA ALA A 262 -13.29 -11.82 -4.20
C ALA A 262 -12.03 -12.28 -4.97
N GLY A 263 -11.06 -12.86 -4.25
CA GLY A 263 -9.81 -13.32 -4.88
C GLY A 263 -8.85 -12.20 -5.32
N GLY A 264 -9.08 -10.95 -4.88
CA GLY A 264 -8.08 -9.89 -4.88
C GLY A 264 -7.30 -9.83 -3.57
N GLY A 265 -6.13 -9.20 -3.59
CA GLY A 265 -5.21 -9.04 -2.46
C GLY A 265 -3.83 -9.64 -2.72
N ALA A 266 -3.07 -9.81 -1.64
CA ALA A 266 -1.81 -10.54 -1.60
C ALA A 266 -2.11 -11.99 -1.20
N LEU A 267 -2.05 -12.91 -2.17
CA LEU A 267 -2.55 -14.29 -2.01
C LEU A 267 -1.47 -15.31 -1.65
N GLN A 268 -0.20 -14.96 -1.84
CA GLN A 268 0.95 -15.86 -1.69
C GLN A 268 2.07 -15.23 -0.86
N GLU A 269 3.10 -16.03 -0.56
CA GLU A 269 4.26 -15.61 0.22
C GLU A 269 4.95 -14.39 -0.39
N SER A 270 5.29 -13.43 0.47
CA SER A 270 5.96 -12.17 0.10
C SER A 270 5.23 -11.33 -0.95
N ALA A 271 3.97 -11.65 -1.26
CA ALA A 271 3.17 -10.88 -2.21
C ALA A 271 2.79 -9.51 -1.63
N ILE A 272 2.85 -8.48 -2.46
CA ILE A 272 2.53 -7.10 -2.10
C ILE A 272 1.37 -6.63 -2.99
N ALA A 273 0.25 -6.25 -2.38
CA ALA A 273 -0.92 -5.69 -3.04
C ALA A 273 -1.26 -4.33 -2.41
N ILE A 274 -1.15 -3.24 -3.20
CA ILE A 274 -1.43 -1.88 -2.72
C ILE A 274 -2.43 -1.19 -3.65
N GLY A 275 -3.63 -0.92 -3.16
CA GLY A 275 -4.69 -0.22 -3.89
C GLY A 275 -6.04 -0.90 -3.84
N THR A 276 -6.94 -0.49 -4.73
CA THR A 276 -8.32 -0.98 -4.80
C THR A 276 -8.42 -2.12 -5.82
N ASP A 277 -8.94 -3.28 -5.44
CA ASP A 277 -9.12 -4.45 -6.33
C ASP A 277 -7.85 -4.94 -7.02
N VAL A 278 -6.75 -4.91 -6.28
CA VAL A 278 -5.44 -5.40 -6.72
C VAL A 278 -5.38 -6.91 -6.64
N ARG A 279 -4.62 -7.56 -7.52
CA ARG A 279 -4.35 -9.01 -7.45
C ARG A 279 -2.86 -9.28 -7.59
N ALA A 280 -2.20 -9.61 -6.48
CA ALA A 280 -0.87 -10.21 -6.45
C ALA A 280 -1.03 -11.69 -6.08
N SER A 281 -1.07 -12.57 -7.08
CA SER A 281 -1.54 -13.95 -6.90
C SER A 281 -0.46 -15.02 -6.78
N GLU A 282 0.80 -14.66 -7.00
CA GLU A 282 1.95 -15.57 -6.98
C GLU A 282 3.01 -15.13 -5.97
N VAL A 283 3.98 -16.02 -5.69
CA VAL A 283 5.10 -15.74 -4.77
C VAL A 283 5.92 -14.54 -5.28
N ASP A 284 6.30 -13.66 -4.35
CA ASP A 284 7.04 -12.41 -4.61
C ASP A 284 6.37 -11.45 -5.62
N ALA A 285 5.09 -11.65 -5.93
CA ALA A 285 4.37 -10.78 -6.85
C ALA A 285 4.07 -9.42 -6.20
N THR A 286 4.33 -8.34 -6.91
CA THR A 286 4.04 -6.97 -6.47
C THR A 286 3.03 -6.32 -7.40
N ALA A 287 1.88 -5.95 -6.88
CA ALA A 287 0.85 -5.21 -7.62
C ALA A 287 0.47 -3.93 -6.89
N ILE A 288 0.53 -2.79 -7.57
CA ILE A 288 0.25 -1.46 -7.02
C ILE A 288 -0.65 -0.68 -7.98
N GLY A 289 -1.74 -0.12 -7.48
CA GLY A 289 -2.69 0.70 -8.23
C GLY A 289 -4.04 0.02 -8.50
N ARG A 290 -5.08 0.79 -8.81
CA ARG A 290 -6.44 0.26 -8.99
C ARG A 290 -6.50 -0.80 -10.09
N GLN A 291 -7.05 -1.98 -9.76
CA GLN A 291 -7.19 -3.11 -10.70
C GLN A 291 -5.85 -3.56 -11.32
N SER A 292 -4.72 -3.32 -10.63
CA SER A 292 -3.42 -3.86 -11.04
C SER A 292 -3.35 -5.37 -10.79
N GLN A 293 -2.75 -6.11 -11.72
CA GLN A 293 -2.68 -7.57 -11.71
C GLN A 293 -1.24 -8.04 -11.91
N ALA A 294 -0.63 -8.63 -10.89
CA ALA A 294 0.63 -9.36 -10.98
C ALA A 294 0.34 -10.83 -10.70
N THR A 295 0.34 -11.66 -11.74
CA THR A 295 -0.06 -13.07 -11.65
C THR A 295 1.02 -14.04 -12.13
N GLY A 296 2.21 -13.56 -12.46
CA GLY A 296 3.40 -14.39 -12.62
C GLY A 296 4.24 -14.40 -11.34
N THR A 297 5.05 -15.43 -11.15
CA THR A 297 6.02 -15.48 -10.03
C THR A 297 7.01 -14.33 -10.14
N SER A 298 7.25 -13.62 -9.03
CA SER A 298 8.10 -12.41 -8.99
C SER A 298 7.71 -11.32 -10.00
N ALA A 299 6.45 -11.30 -10.46
CA ALA A 299 5.98 -10.29 -11.39
C ALA A 299 5.68 -8.96 -10.68
N THR A 300 5.90 -7.84 -11.37
CA THR A 300 5.65 -6.50 -10.85
C THR A 300 4.68 -5.74 -11.76
N ALA A 301 3.51 -5.38 -11.26
CA ALA A 301 2.51 -4.58 -11.96
C ALA A 301 2.23 -3.28 -11.20
N MET A 302 2.61 -2.12 -11.73
CA MET A 302 2.38 -0.82 -11.09
C MET A 302 1.66 0.14 -12.02
N GLY A 303 0.43 0.52 -11.65
CA GLY A 303 -0.41 1.42 -12.42
C GLY A 303 -1.87 0.96 -12.43
N ARG A 304 -2.77 1.86 -12.78
CA ARG A 304 -4.18 1.50 -12.98
C ARG A 304 -4.29 0.52 -14.15
N ASN A 305 -4.94 -0.62 -13.96
CA ASN A 305 -5.08 -1.68 -14.98
C ASN A 305 -3.74 -2.23 -15.51
N ALA A 306 -2.62 -2.03 -14.81
CA ALA A 306 -1.35 -2.67 -15.20
C ALA A 306 -1.47 -4.19 -15.04
N SER A 307 -0.91 -4.96 -15.96
CA SER A 307 -1.00 -6.43 -15.95
C SER A 307 0.34 -7.08 -16.30
N ALA A 308 0.93 -7.75 -15.32
CA ALA A 308 2.16 -8.54 -15.44
C ALA A 308 1.81 -10.03 -15.31
N TRP A 309 1.67 -10.70 -16.46
CA TRP A 309 1.20 -12.08 -16.59
C TRP A 309 2.33 -13.11 -16.60
N GLY A 310 3.49 -12.74 -17.16
CA GLY A 310 4.64 -13.62 -17.27
C GLY A 310 5.45 -13.72 -15.97
N ASN A 311 6.20 -14.80 -15.78
CA ASN A 311 7.14 -14.90 -14.66
C ASN A 311 8.24 -13.84 -14.79
N GLN A 312 8.59 -13.19 -13.68
CA GLN A 312 9.58 -12.12 -13.62
C GLN A 312 9.26 -10.95 -14.59
N SER A 313 7.98 -10.79 -14.96
CA SER A 313 7.55 -9.73 -15.87
C SER A 313 7.29 -8.42 -15.13
N ILE A 314 7.45 -7.30 -15.83
CA ILE A 314 7.34 -5.96 -15.26
C ILE A 314 6.37 -5.15 -16.13
N ALA A 315 5.24 -4.73 -15.57
CA ALA A 315 4.25 -3.86 -16.23
C ALA A 315 4.10 -2.56 -15.43
N LEU A 316 4.63 -1.46 -15.94
CA LEU A 316 4.65 -0.15 -15.28
C LEU A 316 3.90 0.88 -16.13
N GLY A 317 2.80 1.41 -15.62
CA GLY A 317 2.02 2.44 -16.28
C GLY A 317 0.54 2.10 -16.38
N LEU A 318 -0.24 3.08 -16.80
CA LEU A 318 -1.67 2.91 -17.03
C LEU A 318 -1.89 1.89 -18.15
N GLY A 319 -2.52 0.75 -17.86
CA GLY A 319 -2.86 -0.26 -18.86
C GLY A 319 -1.65 -0.94 -19.50
N ALA A 320 -0.46 -0.88 -18.89
CA ALA A 320 0.72 -1.59 -19.37
C ALA A 320 0.49 -3.11 -19.27
N VAL A 321 0.89 -3.86 -20.29
CA VAL A 321 0.72 -5.32 -20.37
C VAL A 321 2.07 -5.98 -20.66
N ALA A 322 2.54 -6.79 -19.70
CA ALA A 322 3.74 -7.62 -19.85
C ALA A 322 3.37 -9.11 -19.80
N GLY A 323 3.67 -9.84 -20.86
CA GLY A 323 3.25 -11.21 -21.09
C GLY A 323 1.86 -11.33 -21.72
N VAL A 324 1.36 -12.56 -21.80
CA VAL A 324 0.02 -12.88 -22.30
C VAL A 324 -0.78 -13.49 -21.16
N GLN A 325 -2.05 -13.09 -21.04
CA GLN A 325 -2.94 -13.60 -20.00
C GLN A 325 -2.99 -15.13 -20.03
N ALA A 326 -2.89 -15.75 -18.85
CA ALA A 326 -2.86 -17.20 -18.67
C ALA A 326 -1.70 -17.93 -19.37
N ASN A 327 -0.65 -17.22 -19.79
CA ASN A 327 0.57 -17.82 -20.34
C ASN A 327 1.80 -17.38 -19.54
N THR A 328 2.14 -18.14 -18.50
CA THR A 328 3.34 -17.94 -17.68
C THR A 328 4.62 -18.43 -18.36
N ALA A 329 4.52 -19.16 -19.48
CA ALA A 329 5.66 -19.67 -20.25
C ALA A 329 6.38 -18.57 -21.05
N LEU A 330 5.90 -17.33 -21.00
CA LEU A 330 6.55 -16.15 -21.57
C LEU A 330 7.17 -15.31 -20.44
N PRO A 331 8.35 -15.70 -19.92
CA PRO A 331 8.98 -14.98 -18.83
C PRO A 331 9.65 -13.68 -19.30
N ASN A 332 10.07 -12.86 -18.34
CA ASN A 332 10.96 -11.71 -18.52
C ASN A 332 10.45 -10.65 -19.52
N SER A 333 9.13 -10.52 -19.67
CA SER A 333 8.53 -9.44 -20.47
C SER A 333 8.53 -8.12 -19.70
N ILE A 334 8.87 -7.01 -20.34
CA ILE A 334 8.94 -5.68 -19.71
C ILE A 334 8.09 -4.70 -20.51
N ALA A 335 7.03 -4.16 -19.92
CA ALA A 335 6.21 -3.10 -20.48
C ALA A 335 6.26 -1.87 -19.57
N VAL A 336 6.78 -0.75 -20.06
CA VAL A 336 6.89 0.52 -19.31
C VAL A 336 6.30 1.66 -20.13
N GLY A 337 5.17 2.20 -19.70
CA GLY A 337 4.48 3.30 -20.36
C GLY A 337 2.96 3.11 -20.38
N THR A 338 2.24 4.17 -20.72
CA THR A 338 0.78 4.08 -20.85
C THR A 338 0.43 3.20 -22.05
N ASN A 339 -0.33 2.14 -21.82
CA ASN A 339 -0.71 1.13 -22.82
C ASN A 339 0.47 0.48 -23.55
N ALA A 340 1.66 0.43 -22.93
CA ALA A 340 2.79 -0.33 -23.47
C ALA A 340 2.46 -1.83 -23.45
N VAL A 341 2.79 -2.56 -24.52
CA VAL A 341 2.51 -3.99 -24.66
C VAL A 341 3.80 -4.73 -24.99
N SER A 342 4.19 -5.64 -24.10
CA SER A 342 5.32 -6.55 -24.27
C SER A 342 4.77 -7.97 -24.15
N SER A 343 4.38 -8.58 -25.27
CA SER A 343 3.71 -9.89 -25.29
C SER A 343 4.58 -11.04 -25.77
N GLY A 344 5.79 -10.76 -26.27
CA GLY A 344 6.77 -11.79 -26.64
C GLY A 344 7.61 -12.26 -25.44
N ALA A 345 8.09 -13.50 -25.46
CA ALA A 345 9.04 -13.99 -24.45
C ALA A 345 10.30 -13.11 -24.42
N ALA A 346 10.77 -12.71 -23.23
CA ALA A 346 11.92 -11.83 -23.06
C ALA A 346 11.86 -10.52 -23.90
N SER A 347 10.64 -10.05 -24.22
CA SER A 347 10.46 -8.80 -24.96
C SER A 347 10.51 -7.58 -24.06
N THR A 348 10.79 -6.41 -24.62
CA THR A 348 10.80 -5.12 -23.92
C THR A 348 10.06 -4.07 -24.73
N ALA A 349 9.01 -3.47 -24.17
CA ALA A 349 8.28 -2.35 -24.72
C ALA A 349 8.36 -1.15 -23.76
N MET A 350 8.97 -0.05 -24.18
CA MET A 350 9.12 1.17 -23.38
C MET A 350 8.62 2.40 -24.15
N GLY A 351 7.62 3.09 -23.61
CA GLY A 351 6.99 4.26 -24.22
C GLY A 351 5.46 4.11 -24.30
N THR A 352 4.77 5.23 -24.51
CA THR A 352 3.31 5.22 -24.68
C THR A 352 2.96 4.39 -25.92
N ALA A 353 2.11 3.38 -25.74
CA ALA A 353 1.68 2.46 -26.79
C ALA A 353 2.83 1.78 -27.57
N ALA A 354 4.02 1.64 -26.97
CA ALA A 354 5.09 0.83 -27.53
C ALA A 354 4.67 -0.65 -27.56
N ASN A 355 5.00 -1.38 -28.62
CA ASN A 355 4.52 -2.73 -28.87
C ASN A 355 5.66 -3.69 -29.27
N ALA A 356 6.05 -4.58 -28.36
CA ALA A 356 7.05 -5.62 -28.58
C ALA A 356 6.37 -7.00 -28.51
N THR A 357 5.97 -7.55 -29.66
CA THR A 357 5.07 -8.72 -29.72
C THR A 357 5.78 -10.05 -29.98
N ALA A 358 7.02 -10.01 -30.46
CA ALA A 358 7.79 -11.19 -30.81
C ALA A 358 8.85 -11.54 -29.75
N ALA A 359 9.35 -12.77 -29.78
CA ALA A 359 10.37 -13.22 -28.83
C ALA A 359 11.67 -12.42 -28.97
N ALA A 360 12.26 -12.05 -27.82
CA ALA A 360 13.46 -11.23 -27.71
C ALA A 360 13.39 -9.88 -28.47
N SER A 361 12.17 -9.39 -28.75
CA SER A 361 11.98 -8.11 -29.44
C SER A 361 12.07 -6.93 -28.47
N THR A 362 12.56 -5.79 -28.95
CA THR A 362 12.70 -4.57 -28.15
C THR A 362 12.08 -3.39 -28.89
N ALA A 363 11.09 -2.72 -28.30
CA ALA A 363 10.45 -1.52 -28.85
C ALA A 363 10.56 -0.36 -27.85
N VAL A 364 11.28 0.70 -28.22
CA VAL A 364 11.52 1.87 -27.35
C VAL A 364 11.13 3.14 -28.07
N GLY A 365 10.03 3.77 -27.65
CA GLY A 365 9.50 5.00 -28.22
C GLY A 365 7.97 5.03 -28.21
N ASN A 366 7.40 6.23 -28.34
CA ASN A 366 5.96 6.37 -28.52
C ASN A 366 5.52 5.61 -29.78
N THR A 367 4.57 4.67 -29.65
CA THR A 367 4.06 3.83 -30.74
C THR A 367 5.15 3.07 -31.53
N ALA A 368 6.32 2.79 -30.92
CA ALA A 368 7.35 1.95 -31.53
C ALA A 368 6.84 0.50 -31.64
N ILE A 369 7.20 -0.20 -32.71
CA ILE A 369 6.73 -1.56 -32.99
C ILE A 369 7.95 -2.44 -33.27
N ALA A 370 8.10 -3.52 -32.49
CA ALA A 370 9.04 -4.61 -32.76
C ALA A 370 8.25 -5.92 -32.83
N SER A 371 7.92 -6.36 -34.04
CA SER A 371 7.06 -7.53 -34.28
C SER A 371 7.77 -8.71 -34.94
N GLY A 372 9.03 -8.55 -35.35
CA GLY A 372 9.90 -9.65 -35.77
C GLY A 372 10.67 -10.27 -34.60
N GLN A 373 11.04 -11.54 -34.71
CA GLN A 373 11.87 -12.20 -33.71
C GLN A 373 13.25 -11.53 -33.62
N ASN A 374 13.75 -11.26 -32.41
CA ASN A 374 14.98 -10.49 -32.18
C ASN A 374 14.97 -9.08 -32.81
N ALA A 375 13.80 -8.56 -33.21
CA ALA A 375 13.72 -7.24 -33.82
C ALA A 375 13.89 -6.13 -32.78
N SER A 376 14.48 -5.02 -33.19
CA SER A 376 14.74 -3.88 -32.31
C SER A 376 14.27 -2.58 -32.96
N SER A 377 13.31 -1.89 -32.36
CA SER A 377 12.83 -0.58 -32.79
C SER A 377 13.12 0.50 -31.74
N PHE A 378 13.74 1.60 -32.16
CA PHE A 378 14.10 2.74 -31.32
C PHE A 378 13.66 4.05 -31.99
N GLY A 379 12.67 4.74 -31.41
CA GLY A 379 12.15 6.01 -31.92
C GLY A 379 10.62 6.05 -31.99
N SER A 380 10.05 7.25 -32.06
CA SER A 380 8.60 7.40 -32.17
C SER A 380 8.11 6.83 -33.50
N GLY A 381 7.19 5.86 -33.46
CA GLY A 381 6.66 5.18 -34.64
C GLY A 381 7.69 4.36 -35.43
N ALA A 382 8.87 4.06 -34.86
CA ALA A 382 9.83 3.15 -35.47
C ALA A 382 9.21 1.74 -35.57
N ASN A 383 9.40 1.06 -36.70
CA ASN A 383 8.81 -0.24 -37.00
C ASN A 383 9.88 -1.24 -37.45
N ALA A 384 10.19 -2.22 -36.60
CA ALA A 384 11.07 -3.34 -36.89
C ALA A 384 10.22 -4.62 -36.99
N SER A 385 9.73 -4.93 -38.19
CA SER A 385 8.78 -6.03 -38.42
C SER A 385 9.41 -7.27 -39.03
N GLY A 386 10.62 -7.17 -39.59
CA GLY A 386 11.36 -8.34 -40.04
C GLY A 386 12.09 -9.05 -38.89
N ASP A 387 12.31 -10.36 -39.01
CA ASP A 387 13.15 -11.08 -38.04
C ASP A 387 14.59 -10.56 -38.09
N ASN A 388 15.23 -10.45 -36.93
CA ASN A 388 16.57 -9.86 -36.76
C ASN A 388 16.69 -8.43 -37.31
N SER A 389 15.58 -7.70 -37.49
CA SER A 389 15.61 -6.35 -38.03
C SER A 389 15.95 -5.30 -36.97
N PHE A 390 16.52 -4.18 -37.41
CA PHE A 390 16.85 -3.04 -36.56
C PHE A 390 16.33 -1.74 -37.19
N ALA A 391 15.38 -1.07 -36.54
CA ALA A 391 14.85 0.22 -36.96
C ALA A 391 15.16 1.28 -35.89
N ALA A 392 15.93 2.31 -36.24
CA ALA A 392 16.26 3.40 -35.32
C ALA A 392 16.06 4.78 -35.96
N GLY A 393 15.19 5.59 -35.38
CA GLY A 393 14.77 6.90 -35.90
C GLY A 393 13.25 7.05 -35.89
N VAL A 394 12.77 8.29 -35.90
CA VAL A 394 11.32 8.56 -35.98
C VAL A 394 10.79 8.00 -37.30
N SER A 395 9.80 7.12 -37.22
CA SER A 395 9.20 6.43 -38.38
C SER A 395 10.20 5.62 -39.24
N ALA A 396 11.35 5.21 -38.69
CA ALA A 396 12.22 4.25 -39.36
C ALA A 396 11.49 2.91 -39.55
N ASN A 397 11.64 2.26 -40.71
CA ASN A 397 10.94 1.03 -41.07
C ASN A 397 11.93 -0.04 -41.57
N ALA A 398 12.16 -1.07 -40.77
CA ALA A 398 12.96 -2.24 -41.12
C ALA A 398 12.01 -3.46 -41.26
N SER A 399 11.47 -3.68 -42.45
CA SER A 399 10.48 -4.74 -42.71
C SER A 399 11.08 -5.99 -43.36
N GLY A 400 12.32 -5.91 -43.86
CA GLY A 400 13.04 -7.08 -44.38
C GLY A 400 13.66 -7.94 -43.27
N ILE A 401 13.87 -9.23 -43.53
CA ILE A 401 14.60 -10.13 -42.62
C ILE A 401 16.07 -9.67 -42.54
N ALA A 402 16.63 -9.61 -41.34
CA ALA A 402 17.98 -9.11 -41.04
C ALA A 402 18.25 -7.71 -41.64
N SER A 403 17.20 -6.89 -41.81
CA SER A 403 17.31 -5.56 -42.38
C SER A 403 17.65 -4.51 -41.32
N THR A 404 18.33 -3.44 -41.73
CA THR A 404 18.67 -2.31 -40.87
C THR A 404 18.17 -1.00 -41.48
N ALA A 405 17.39 -0.22 -40.74
CA ALA A 405 16.95 1.12 -41.10
C ALA A 405 17.35 2.12 -40.01
N LEU A 406 18.25 3.05 -40.32
CA LEU A 406 18.77 4.05 -39.38
C LEU A 406 18.56 5.47 -39.93
N GLY A 407 17.69 6.24 -39.31
CA GLY A 407 17.37 7.62 -39.70
C GLY A 407 15.87 7.90 -39.70
N ILE A 408 15.49 9.18 -39.69
CA ILE A 408 14.08 9.59 -39.74
C ILE A 408 13.48 9.12 -41.08
N GLY A 409 12.44 8.28 -41.02
CA GLY A 409 11.79 7.73 -42.21
C GLY A 409 12.65 6.80 -43.07
N ALA A 410 13.81 6.34 -42.59
CA ALA A 410 14.63 5.36 -43.30
C ALA A 410 13.83 4.07 -43.51
N ALA A 411 13.90 3.47 -44.69
CA ALA A 411 13.14 2.28 -45.07
C ALA A 411 14.06 1.19 -45.62
N SER A 412 14.09 0.04 -44.97
CA SER A 412 14.79 -1.15 -45.41
C SER A 412 13.80 -2.31 -45.53
N SER A 413 13.38 -2.61 -46.77
CA SER A 413 12.22 -3.49 -47.02
C SER A 413 12.57 -4.88 -47.55
N ALA A 414 13.84 -5.14 -47.87
CA ALA A 414 14.31 -6.40 -48.40
C ALA A 414 15.25 -7.13 -47.43
N THR A 415 15.43 -8.44 -47.65
CA THR A 415 16.32 -9.26 -46.81
C THR A 415 17.76 -8.77 -46.90
N ASN A 416 18.42 -8.69 -45.74
CA ASN A 416 19.78 -8.17 -45.54
C ASN A 416 20.00 -6.73 -46.05
N ALA A 417 18.92 -5.97 -46.28
CA ALA A 417 19.03 -4.61 -46.79
C ALA A 417 19.41 -3.64 -45.66
N ILE A 418 20.22 -2.63 -45.98
CA ILE A 418 20.69 -1.63 -45.03
C ILE A 418 20.39 -0.23 -45.58
N ALA A 419 19.56 0.55 -44.89
CA ALA A 419 19.27 1.94 -45.21
C ALA A 419 19.72 2.84 -44.06
N VAL A 420 20.68 3.74 -44.32
CA VAL A 420 21.21 4.68 -43.33
C VAL A 420 21.11 6.11 -43.86
N GLY A 421 20.35 6.96 -43.18
CA GLY A 421 20.13 8.37 -43.51
C GLY A 421 18.64 8.74 -43.49
N VAL A 422 18.34 10.05 -43.50
CA VAL A 422 16.95 10.54 -43.53
C VAL A 422 16.27 10.09 -44.81
N SER A 423 15.16 9.37 -44.66
CA SER A 423 14.35 8.83 -45.76
C SER A 423 15.08 7.87 -46.71
N ALA A 424 16.27 7.39 -46.33
CA ALA A 424 17.05 6.37 -47.04
C ALA A 424 16.17 5.17 -47.44
N SER A 425 16.38 4.59 -48.63
CA SER A 425 15.57 3.46 -49.11
C SER A 425 16.47 2.36 -49.66
N ALA A 426 16.40 1.18 -49.04
CA ALA A 426 17.06 -0.04 -49.50
C ALA A 426 15.98 -1.13 -49.70
N SER A 427 15.58 -1.37 -50.95
CA SER A 427 14.48 -2.26 -51.31
C SER A 427 14.90 -3.45 -52.16
N GLY A 428 16.19 -3.55 -52.53
CA GLY A 428 16.76 -4.72 -53.18
C GLY A 428 17.31 -5.75 -52.18
N LEU A 429 17.32 -7.03 -52.53
CA LEU A 429 17.98 -8.08 -51.73
C LEU A 429 19.47 -7.76 -51.54
N ASN A 430 19.98 -7.84 -50.32
CA ASN A 430 21.38 -7.50 -49.97
C ASN A 430 21.79 -6.07 -50.38
N SER A 431 20.82 -5.17 -50.58
CA SER A 431 21.11 -3.80 -51.01
C SER A 431 21.54 -2.91 -49.84
N ILE A 432 22.37 -1.91 -50.13
CA ILE A 432 22.84 -0.95 -49.12
C ILE A 432 22.62 0.46 -49.65
N TYR A 433 21.98 1.31 -48.86
CA TYR A 433 21.82 2.73 -49.14
C TYR A 433 22.37 3.56 -47.99
N LEU A 434 23.36 4.41 -48.28
CA LEU A 434 24.00 5.29 -47.31
C LEU A 434 23.86 6.74 -47.77
N GLY A 435 22.97 7.50 -47.15
CA GLY A 435 22.70 8.91 -47.47
C GLY A 435 21.25 9.32 -47.26
N SER A 436 20.96 10.61 -47.36
CA SER A 436 19.58 11.11 -47.33
C SER A 436 18.90 10.96 -48.69
N ARG A 437 17.59 10.75 -48.68
CA ARG A 437 16.79 10.64 -49.91
C ARG A 437 15.54 11.50 -49.83
N THR A 438 15.38 12.39 -50.79
CA THR A 438 14.19 13.20 -51.05
C THR A 438 13.44 12.74 -52.31
N PHE A 439 14.13 12.10 -53.27
CA PHE A 439 13.59 11.62 -54.55
C PHE A 439 14.23 10.29 -54.99
N GLY A 440 13.61 9.57 -55.94
CA GLY A 440 14.17 8.35 -56.53
C GLY A 440 13.91 7.05 -55.73
N ALA A 441 14.35 5.92 -56.30
CA ALA A 441 14.07 4.57 -55.76
C ALA A 441 15.04 4.12 -54.65
N GLY A 442 16.16 4.81 -54.45
CA GLY A 442 17.22 4.39 -53.55
C GLY A 442 18.01 3.19 -54.09
N ALA A 443 18.46 2.29 -53.22
CA ALA A 443 19.09 1.03 -53.63
C ALA A 443 18.00 -0.03 -53.86
N SER A 444 17.52 -0.13 -55.10
CA SER A 444 16.34 -0.91 -55.45
C SER A 444 16.63 -2.25 -56.10
N ALA A 445 17.86 -2.48 -56.57
CA ALA A 445 18.26 -3.73 -57.21
C ALA A 445 19.04 -4.67 -56.27
N GLN A 446 19.10 -5.94 -56.64
CA GLN A 446 19.83 -6.96 -55.90
C GLN A 446 21.31 -6.61 -55.78
N SER A 447 21.86 -6.70 -54.57
CA SER A 447 23.25 -6.39 -54.22
C SER A 447 23.70 -5.00 -54.68
N ALA A 448 22.76 -4.07 -54.87
CA ALA A 448 23.06 -2.71 -55.29
C ALA A 448 23.48 -1.87 -54.08
N ILE A 449 24.49 -1.02 -54.25
CA ILE A 449 24.98 -0.11 -53.21
C ILE A 449 24.83 1.33 -53.70
N GLY A 450 24.02 2.13 -53.01
CA GLY A 450 23.90 3.57 -53.21
C GLY A 450 24.61 4.34 -52.11
N ILE A 451 25.51 5.26 -52.47
CA ILE A 451 26.22 6.12 -51.50
C ILE A 451 26.09 7.58 -51.89
N GLY A 452 25.44 8.38 -51.04
CA GLY A 452 25.22 9.81 -51.23
C GLY A 452 23.74 10.19 -51.26
N THR A 453 23.47 11.45 -51.59
CA THR A 453 22.10 12.00 -51.51
C THR A 453 21.35 11.78 -52.83
N ASP A 454 20.13 11.25 -52.76
CA ASP A 454 19.27 11.01 -53.93
C ASP A 454 19.90 10.10 -55.01
N VAL A 455 20.76 9.17 -54.60
CA VAL A 455 21.29 8.13 -55.50
C VAL A 455 20.20 7.13 -55.86
N SER A 456 20.21 6.63 -57.10
CA SER A 456 19.35 5.54 -57.56
C SER A 456 20.22 4.39 -58.06
N ALA A 457 20.41 3.37 -57.22
CA ALA A 457 21.15 2.16 -57.54
C ALA A 457 20.17 1.06 -57.98
N SER A 458 19.81 1.08 -59.27
CA SER A 458 18.76 0.24 -59.86
C SER A 458 19.29 -0.89 -60.76
N ALA A 459 20.61 -0.99 -60.93
CA ALA A 459 21.25 -2.11 -61.60
C ALA A 459 21.75 -3.15 -60.58
N ALA A 460 21.60 -4.44 -60.90
CA ALA A 460 22.04 -5.52 -60.01
C ALA A 460 23.58 -5.54 -59.89
N ASN A 461 24.06 -5.78 -58.67
CA ASN A 461 25.50 -5.80 -58.34
C ASN A 461 26.24 -4.50 -58.67
N ALA A 462 25.53 -3.38 -58.78
CA ALA A 462 26.12 -2.09 -59.10
C ALA A 462 26.38 -1.24 -57.85
N VAL A 463 27.39 -0.38 -57.92
CA VAL A 463 27.66 0.64 -56.91
C VAL A 463 27.47 2.02 -57.55
N ALA A 464 26.50 2.78 -57.04
CA ALA A 464 26.22 4.14 -57.45
C ALA A 464 26.65 5.11 -56.35
N VAL A 465 27.42 6.14 -56.72
CA VAL A 465 27.98 7.10 -55.75
C VAL A 465 27.75 8.52 -56.25
N GLY A 466 27.20 9.41 -55.40
CA GLY A 466 27.13 10.84 -55.67
C GLY A 466 25.85 11.54 -55.21
N LEU A 467 25.50 12.60 -55.93
CA LEU A 467 24.27 13.38 -55.76
C LEU A 467 23.41 13.15 -57.00
N GLN A 468 22.17 12.67 -56.85
CA GLN A 468 21.24 12.46 -57.97
C GLN A 468 21.80 11.57 -59.10
N CYS A 469 22.49 10.48 -58.75
CA CYS A 469 23.12 9.59 -59.73
C CYS A 469 22.21 8.38 -60.05
N PRO A 470 21.66 8.26 -61.27
CA PRO A 470 21.10 7.01 -61.76
C PRO A 470 22.22 6.08 -62.23
N SER A 471 22.30 4.86 -61.68
CA SER A 471 23.30 3.85 -62.08
C SER A 471 23.09 3.30 -63.50
N SER A 472 22.23 3.91 -64.31
CA SER A 472 21.99 3.50 -65.68
C SER A 472 23.01 4.06 -66.65
N ASP A 473 23.65 5.22 -66.42
CA ASP A 473 24.64 5.79 -67.36
C ASP A 473 25.55 6.94 -66.83
N ASP A 474 25.49 7.36 -65.55
CA ASP A 474 26.24 8.55 -65.08
C ASP A 474 27.45 8.19 -64.18
N LEU A 475 28.67 8.49 -64.65
CA LEU A 475 29.93 8.13 -63.98
C LEU A 475 30.54 9.35 -63.27
N ARG A 476 30.79 9.27 -61.95
CA ARG A 476 31.53 10.29 -61.19
C ARG A 476 32.87 9.78 -60.65
N LEU A 477 33.83 10.69 -60.52
CA LEU A 477 35.21 10.40 -60.12
C LEU A 477 35.29 9.95 -58.65
N ILE A 478 35.73 8.72 -58.42
CA ILE A 478 36.17 8.24 -57.11
C ILE A 478 37.61 8.71 -56.90
N SER A 479 37.83 9.67 -56.01
CA SER A 479 39.18 10.12 -55.61
C SER A 479 39.79 9.21 -54.54
N GLY A 480 41.10 8.98 -54.58
CA GLY A 480 41.84 8.28 -53.51
C GLY A 480 42.09 6.77 -53.71
N LEU A 481 41.81 6.23 -54.91
CA LEU A 481 42.10 4.83 -55.23
C LEU A 481 43.62 4.55 -55.27
N ARG A 482 44.08 3.55 -54.50
CA ARG A 482 45.43 2.98 -54.64
C ARG A 482 45.41 1.89 -55.72
N LYS A 483 46.51 1.74 -56.48
CA LYS A 483 46.66 0.69 -57.50
C LYS A 483 46.57 -0.68 -56.79
N GLY A 484 45.52 -1.45 -57.06
CA GLY A 484 45.40 -2.80 -56.52
C GLY A 484 46.09 -3.83 -57.40
N GLY A 485 46.62 -4.89 -56.78
CA GLY A 485 47.47 -5.90 -57.41
C GLY A 485 46.74 -7.15 -57.92
N SER A 486 45.40 -7.16 -57.95
CA SER A 486 44.60 -8.29 -58.47
C SER A 486 43.82 -7.88 -59.73
N GLY A 487 43.45 -8.86 -60.57
CA GLY A 487 42.64 -8.64 -61.77
C GLY A 487 41.23 -8.07 -61.53
N SER A 488 40.81 -7.95 -60.26
CA SER A 488 39.54 -7.35 -59.81
C SER A 488 39.71 -5.96 -59.17
N SER A 489 40.93 -5.43 -59.11
CA SER A 489 41.21 -4.14 -58.50
C SER A 489 40.94 -2.99 -59.47
N GLY A 490 40.09 -2.04 -59.07
CA GLY A 490 39.70 -0.89 -59.91
C GLY A 490 40.90 -0.15 -60.51
N PHE A 491 40.97 -0.14 -61.85
CA PHE A 491 42.00 0.57 -62.59
C PHE A 491 41.86 2.09 -62.41
N LYS A 492 43.01 2.76 -62.30
CA LYS A 492 43.13 4.20 -62.11
C LYS A 492 42.65 4.91 -63.39
N ALA A 493 41.61 5.74 -63.23
CA ALA A 493 40.95 6.59 -64.23
C ALA A 493 40.09 5.87 -65.27
N MET A 494 38.78 5.83 -65.04
CA MET A 494 37.80 5.59 -66.10
C MET A 494 37.11 6.90 -66.45
N ARG A 495 37.53 7.48 -67.58
CA ARG A 495 36.84 8.55 -68.29
C ARG A 495 36.41 7.92 -69.61
N LEU A 496 35.14 7.56 -69.75
CA LEU A 496 34.55 7.21 -71.05
C LEU A 496 33.22 7.94 -71.16
N ALA A 497 33.20 8.95 -72.03
CA ALA A 497 31.98 9.58 -72.50
C ALA A 497 31.66 9.02 -73.89
N GLY A 498 30.45 8.47 -74.03
CA GLY A 498 29.60 8.48 -75.23
C GLY A 498 30.15 8.03 -76.60
N GLY A 499 29.55 6.96 -77.13
CA GLY A 499 29.08 6.92 -78.52
C GLY A 499 30.01 6.37 -79.60
N ALA A 500 29.56 5.28 -80.22
CA ALA A 500 29.93 4.74 -81.55
C ALA A 500 31.29 4.01 -81.70
N ALA A 501 31.16 2.75 -82.11
CA ALA A 501 32.10 1.82 -82.74
C ALA A 501 33.53 2.29 -83.07
N SER A 502 34.51 1.52 -82.59
CA SER A 502 35.59 0.97 -83.45
C SER A 502 36.26 -0.23 -82.78
N VAL A 503 36.23 -1.37 -83.46
CA VAL A 503 37.21 -2.44 -83.26
C VAL A 503 38.59 -1.85 -83.56
N LEU A 504 39.54 -1.97 -82.63
CA LEU A 504 40.96 -1.84 -82.94
C LEU A 504 41.73 -2.94 -82.20
N SER A 505 42.15 -3.89 -83.03
CA SER A 505 43.06 -4.98 -82.79
C SER A 505 44.45 -4.52 -82.34
N GLY A 506 45.01 -5.24 -81.36
CA GLY A 506 46.43 -5.60 -81.27
C GLY A 506 47.42 -4.55 -80.76
N TRP A 507 48.08 -4.83 -79.63
CA TRP A 507 49.54 -5.07 -79.60
C TRP A 507 50.01 -5.71 -78.29
N SER A 508 51.05 -6.54 -78.44
CA SER A 508 51.69 -7.46 -77.49
C SER A 508 52.87 -6.86 -76.72
N GLY A 509 53.20 -7.44 -75.57
CA GLY A 509 54.53 -7.44 -74.93
C GLY A 509 54.86 -6.17 -74.13
N ALA A 510 55.46 -6.21 -72.95
CA ALA A 510 56.27 -7.22 -72.26
C ALA A 510 56.02 -7.21 -70.75
#